data_AF-A0A9Q0VS47-F1
#
_entry.id   AF-A0A9Q0VS47-F1
#
_cell.length_a   1.000
_cell.length_b   1.000
_cell.length_c   1.000
_cell.angle_alpha   90.00
_cell.angle_beta   90.00
_cell.angle_gamma   90.00
#
_symmetry.space_group_name_H-M   'P 1'
#
loop_
_entity.id
_entity.type
_entity.pdbx_description
1 polymer ?
#
loop_
_entity_poly.entity_id
_entity_poly.type
_entity_poly.pdbx_seq_one_letter_code
_entity_poly.pdbx_strand_id
1 'polypeptide(L)' 'MAIFTSDATHVITASSDCTVKVWDMKSTDCMHTFRPPPPLRGGDASVNSVHLFPKNTYHIVVCNKTSSVCIMTLQGQGA' A
#
# COMPACT_ATOMS: atom_id res chain seq x y z
N MET A 1 -9.88 0.85 0.20
CA MET A 1 -9.84 -0.30 -0.73
C MET A 1 -9.02 -1.42 -0.12
N ALA A 2 -9.26 -2.68 -0.47
CA ALA A 2 -8.45 -3.81 -0.06
C ALA A 2 -8.22 -4.77 -1.24
N ILE A 3 -7.04 -5.40 -1.28
CA ILE A 3 -6.68 -6.44 -2.26
C ILE A 3 -5.93 -7.58 -1.58
N PHE A 4 -6.04 -8.79 -2.13
CA PHE A 4 -5.20 -9.91 -1.73
C PHE A 4 -3.88 -9.90 -2.51
N THR A 5 -2.80 -10.39 -1.90
CA THR A 5 -1.61 -10.78 -2.66
C THR A 5 -1.91 -11.97 -3.57
N SER A 6 -1.10 -12.18 -4.61
CA SER A 6 -1.31 -13.26 -5.59
C SER A 6 -1.33 -14.67 -4.98
N ASP A 7 -0.63 -14.86 -3.86
CA ASP A 7 -0.57 -16.11 -3.09
C ASP A 7 -1.63 -16.21 -1.98
N ALA A 8 -2.48 -15.17 -1.84
CA ALA A 8 -3.53 -15.05 -0.82
C ALA A 8 -3.06 -15.19 0.64
N THR A 9 -1.77 -15.00 0.92
CA THR A 9 -1.22 -15.07 2.29
C THR A 9 -1.35 -13.74 3.04
N HIS A 10 -1.45 -12.63 2.30
CA HIS A 10 -1.58 -11.30 2.87
C HIS A 10 -2.75 -10.51 2.27
N VAL A 11 -3.27 -9.58 3.06
CA VAL A 11 -4.21 -8.55 2.60
C VAL A 11 -3.52 -7.19 2.66
N ILE A 12 -3.73 -6.40 1.61
CA ILE A 12 -3.22 -5.03 1.51
C ILE A 12 -4.42 -4.11 1.54
N THR A 13 -4.47 -3.20 2.51
CA THR A 13 -5.54 -2.22 2.64
C THR A 13 -5.01 -0.81 2.44
N ALA A 14 -5.76 0.00 1.71
CA ALA A 14 -5.53 1.43 1.56
C ALA A 14 -6.69 2.23 2.12
N SER A 15 -6.36 3.28 2.87
CA SER A 15 -7.32 4.10 3.60
C SER A 15 -7.20 5.58 3.25
N SER A 16 -8.29 6.30 3.45
CA SER A 16 -8.33 7.76 3.30
C SER A 16 -7.54 8.49 4.38
N ASP A 17 -7.15 7.83 5.46
CA ASP A 17 -6.23 8.33 6.49
C ASP A 17 -4.76 8.40 6.03
N CYS A 18 -4.50 8.21 4.74
CA CYS A 18 -3.18 8.24 4.11
C CYS A 18 -2.27 7.07 4.53
N THR A 19 -2.85 5.92 4.92
CA THR A 19 -2.08 4.71 5.22
C THR A 19 -2.35 3.58 4.25
N VAL A 20 -1.30 2.78 4.05
CA VAL A 20 -1.37 1.46 3.42
C VAL A 20 -0.90 0.44 4.47
N LYS A 21 -1.72 -0.56 4.75
CA LYS A 21 -1.40 -1.61 5.73
C LYS A 21 -1.32 -2.97 5.07
N VAL A 22 -0.45 -3.82 5.61
CA VAL A 22 -0.27 -5.22 5.20
C VAL A 22 -0.64 -6.10 6.39
N TRP A 23 -1.52 -7.05 6.15
CA TRP A 23 -2.08 -7.94 7.15
C TRP A 23 -1.73 -9.38 6.81
N ASP A 24 -1.29 -10.15 7.80
CA ASP A 24 -1.17 -11.60 7.67
C ASP A 24 -2.57 -12.23 7.76
N MET A 25 -2.94 -13.06 6.78
CA MET A 25 -4.28 -13.67 6.77
C MET A 25 -4.49 -14.72 7.86
N LYS A 26 -3.42 -15.36 8.33
CA LYS A 26 -3.51 -16.48 9.27
C LYS A 26 -3.57 -16.00 10.71
N SER A 27 -2.70 -15.06 11.08
CA SER A 27 -2.65 -14.50 12.43
C SER A 27 -3.55 -13.28 12.61
N THR A 28 -3.99 -12.66 11.52
CA THR A 28 -4.74 -11.38 11.51
C THR A 28 -3.93 -10.18 12.01
N ASP A 29 -2.61 -10.34 12.13
CA ASP A 29 -1.73 -9.26 12.59
C ASP A 29 -1.48 -8.23 11.50
N CYS A 30 -1.45 -6.96 11.91
CA CYS A 30 -0.96 -5.88 11.06
C CYS A 30 0.58 -5.92 11.01
N MET A 31 1.13 -6.59 10.01
CA MET A 31 2.58 -6.74 9.85
C MET A 31 3.26 -5.39 9.59
N HIS A 32 2.66 -4.57 8.73
CA HIS A 32 3.25 -3.29 8.32
C HIS A 32 2.21 -2.19 8.18
N THR A 33 2.62 -0.97 8.51
CA THR A 33 1.86 0.26 8.24
C THR A 33 2.79 1.24 7.53
N PHE A 34 2.46 1.54 6.28
CA PHE A 34 3.18 2.45 5.42
C PHE A 34 2.40 3.74 5.24
N ARG A 35 3.13 4.84 5.07
CA ARG A 35 2.57 6.11 4.60
C ARG A 35 3.20 6.45 3.26
N PRO A 36 2.41 6.71 2.21
CA PRO A 36 2.95 7.25 0.97
C PRO A 36 3.72 8.54 1.22
N PRO A 37 4.70 8.86 0.35
CA PRO A 37 5.36 10.15 0.39
C PRO A 37 4.32 11.29 0.33
N PRO A 38 4.54 12.39 1.06
CA PRO A 38 3.65 13.54 0.97
C PRO A 38 3.63 14.09 -0.47
N PRO A 39 2.49 14.62 -0.93
CA PRO A 39 2.35 15.15 -2.28
C PRO A 39 3.25 16.38 -2.47
N LEU A 40 3.92 16.44 -3.63
CA LEU A 40 4.94 17.46 -3.92
C LEU A 40 4.43 18.91 -3.90
N ARG A 41 3.13 19.13 -4.14
CA ARG A 41 2.54 20.47 -4.29
C ARG A 41 1.56 20.87 -3.19
N GLY A 42 1.58 20.20 -2.04
CA GLY A 42 0.53 20.35 -1.03
C GLY A 42 -0.80 19.83 -1.58
N GLY A 43 -1.44 18.92 -0.86
CA GLY A 43 -2.64 18.28 -1.38
C GLY A 43 -3.09 17.10 -0.54
N ASP A 44 -4.26 16.57 -0.87
CA ASP A 44 -4.84 15.42 -0.17
C ASP A 44 -4.06 14.14 -0.52
N ALA A 45 -3.30 13.63 0.45
CA ALA A 45 -2.54 12.38 0.33
C ALA A 45 -3.41 11.13 0.49
N SER A 46 -4.73 11.29 0.62
CA SER A 46 -5.70 10.20 0.73
C SER A 46 -5.51 9.17 -0.38
N VAL A 47 -5.34 7.91 0.02
CA VAL A 47 -5.15 6.80 -0.91
C VAL A 47 -6.50 6.33 -1.40
N ASN A 48 -6.69 6.34 -2.73
CA ASN A 48 -7.92 5.89 -3.35
C ASN A 48 -7.84 4.41 -3.77
N SER A 49 -6.69 4.00 -4.32
CA SER A 49 -6.57 2.66 -4.90
C SER A 49 -5.16 2.08 -4.79
N VAL A 50 -5.10 0.74 -4.74
CA VAL A 50 -3.87 -0.05 -4.69
C VAL A 50 -3.97 -1.19 -5.70
N HIS A 51 -2.87 -1.47 -6.40
CA HIS A 51 -2.79 -2.54 -7.39
C HIS A 51 -1.51 -3.34 -7.20
N LEU A 52 -1.59 -4.65 -7.45
CA LEU A 52 -0.41 -5.52 -7.48
C LEU A 52 0.48 -5.15 -8.66
N PHE A 53 1.80 -5.22 -8.45
CA PHE A 53 2.74 -5.09 -9.54
C PHE A 53 2.93 -6.43 -10.27
N PRO A 54 2.66 -6.54 -11.59
CA PRO A 54 2.52 -7.84 -12.27
C PRO A 54 3.78 -8.72 -12.26
N LYS A 55 4.97 -8.10 -12.24
CA LYS A 55 6.26 -8.82 -12.35
C LYS A 55 6.97 -9.04 -11.02
N ASN A 56 6.47 -8.43 -9.93
CA ASN A 56 7.11 -8.51 -8.62
C ASN A 56 6.03 -8.44 -7.54
N THR A 57 5.78 -9.58 -6.91
CA THR A 57 4.76 -9.77 -5.87
C THR A 57 5.00 -8.92 -4.63
N TYR A 58 6.21 -8.38 -4.44
CA TYR A 58 6.55 -7.50 -3.32
C TYR A 58 6.35 -6.02 -3.64
N HIS A 59 6.05 -5.66 -4.88
CA HIS A 59 5.75 -4.28 -5.25
C HIS A 59 4.25 -4.05 -5.41
N ILE A 60 3.82 -2.88 -4.97
CA ILE A 60 2.46 -2.39 -5.18
C ILE A 60 2.49 -1.01 -5.78
N VAL A 61 1.49 -0.71 -6.60
CA VAL A 61 1.23 0.60 -7.15
C VAL A 61 0.14 1.24 -6.29
N VAL A 62 0.43 2.42 -5.75
CA VAL A 62 -0.48 3.17 -4.88
C VAL A 62 -0.88 4.46 -5.58
N CYS A 63 -2.19 4.66 -5.72
CA CYS A 63 -2.78 5.84 -6.34
C CYS A 63 -3.47 6.67 -5.26
N ASN A 64 -3.10 7.94 -5.16
CA ASN A 64 -3.72 8.91 -4.26
C ASN A 64 -4.69 9.84 -5.02
N LYS A 65 -5.33 10.78 -4.33
CA LYS A 65 -6.24 11.77 -4.95
C LYS A 65 -5.50 12.88 -5.73
N THR A 66 -4.17 12.86 -5.76
CA THR A 66 -3.37 13.80 -6.54
C THR A 66 -2.99 13.19 -7.90
N SER A 67 -2.28 13.95 -8.73
CA SER A 67 -1.73 13.45 -10.00
C SER A 67 -0.48 12.57 -9.84
N SER A 68 -0.19 12.09 -8.62
CA SER A 68 1.00 11.28 -8.31
C SER A 68 0.64 9.82 -8.09
N VAL A 69 1.46 8.93 -8.64
CA VAL A 69 1.43 7.48 -8.38
C VAL A 69 2.78 7.10 -7.77
N CYS A 70 2.77 6.28 -6.73
CA CYS A 70 4.00 5.78 -6.13
C CYS A 70 4.03 4.25 -6.14
N ILE A 71 5.23 3.70 -6.35
CA ILE A 71 5.50 2.27 -6.20
C ILE A 71 6.06 2.07 -4.80
N MET A 72 5.48 1.14 -4.05
CA MET A 72 5.96 0.76 -2.72
C MET A 72 6.43 -0.69 -2.71
N THR A 73 7.30 -1.00 -1.75
CA THR A 73 7.66 -2.37 -1.40
C THR A 73 6.87 -2.80 -0.17
N LEU A 74 6.42 -4.05 -0.16
CA LEU A 74 5.79 -4.69 0.99
C LEU A 74 6.79 -5.11 2.06
N GLN A 75 8.08 -5.22 1.70
CA GLN A 75 9.15 -5.38 2.68
C GLN A 75 9.38 -4.03 3.35
N GLY A 76 9.29 -3.98 4.68
CA GLY A 76 9.70 -2.80 5.44
C GLY A 76 11.10 -2.36 5.01
N GLN A 77 11.34 -1.05 4.89
CA GLN A 77 12.71 -0.54 4.75
C GLN A 77 13.49 -1.09 5.94
N GLY A 78 14.42 -2.02 5.67
CA GLY A 78 15.40 -2.43 6.66
C GLY A 78 16.12 -1.18 7.14
N ALA A 79 16.26 -1.06 8.45
CA ALA A 79 17.09 -0.03 9.08
C ALA A 79 18.53 -0.10 8.55
#